data_AF-A0A7J7VNZ9-F1
#
_entry.id   AF-A0A7J7VNZ9-F1
#
_cell.length_a   1.000
_cell.length_b   1.000
_cell.length_c   1.000
_cell.angle_alpha   90.00
_cell.angle_beta   90.00
_cell.angle_gamma   90.00
#
_symmetry.space_group_name_H-M   'P 1'
#
loop_
_entity.id
_entity.type
_entity.pdbx_description
1 polymer ?
#
loop_
_entity_poly.entity_id
_entity_poly.type
_entity_poly.pdbx_seq_one_letter_code
_entity_poly.pdbx_strand_id
1 'polypeptide(L)'
;MFNRAKLLNIGFREALKDYDYNCFVFSDVDLIPMDDRNTYRCFSQPRHISVAMDKFGFSLPYVQYFGGVSALSKQQFLTINGFPNNYWGWGGEDDDIFNRLVFKGMSISRPNAVVGKCRMIRHSRDKKNEPNPQRFDRIAHTKETMLSDGLNSLTYKVLDVERNPLYTKITVDVGTPS
;
A
#
# COMPACT_ATOMS: atom_id res chain seq x y z
N MET A 1 -14.18 -10.71 -3.60
CA MET A 1 -12.77 -10.84 -3.20
C MET A 1 -12.20 -9.44 -3.04
N PHE A 2 -11.31 -9.22 -2.07
CA PHE A 2 -10.69 -7.92 -1.84
C PHE A 2 -9.41 -7.74 -2.70
N ASN A 3 -9.08 -6.50 -3.08
CA ASN A 3 -7.85 -6.17 -3.80
C ASN A 3 -7.29 -4.86 -3.27
N ARG A 4 -6.34 -4.99 -2.34
CA ARG A 4 -5.78 -3.86 -1.60
C ARG A 4 -4.99 -2.93 -2.51
N ALA A 5 -3.98 -3.45 -3.21
CA ALA A 5 -3.09 -2.67 -4.07
C ALA A 5 -3.85 -1.88 -5.17
N LYS A 6 -4.87 -2.49 -5.79
CA LYS A 6 -5.71 -1.80 -6.78
C LYS A 6 -6.49 -0.64 -6.18
N LEU A 7 -7.05 -0.78 -4.97
CA LEU A 7 -7.73 0.32 -4.28
C LEU A 7 -6.77 1.46 -3.91
N LEU A 8 -5.52 1.14 -3.55
CA LEU A 8 -4.49 2.15 -3.27
C LEU A 8 -4.11 2.95 -4.54
N ASN A 9 -4.00 2.29 -5.69
CA ASN A 9 -3.83 2.96 -6.99
C ASN A 9 -5.00 3.91 -7.31
N ILE A 10 -6.24 3.50 -7.03
CA ILE A 10 -7.43 4.33 -7.21
C ILE A 10 -7.37 5.55 -6.30
N GLY A 11 -7.01 5.35 -5.02
CA GLY A 11 -6.83 6.45 -4.07
C GLY A 11 -5.82 7.49 -4.56
N PHE A 12 -4.67 7.05 -5.09
CA PHE A 12 -3.68 7.94 -5.72
C PHE A 12 -4.29 8.75 -6.87
N ARG A 13 -5.01 8.09 -7.79
CA ARG A 13 -5.58 8.73 -8.98
C ARG A 13 -6.71 9.70 -8.64
N GLU A 14 -7.61 9.34 -7.73
CA GLU A 14 -8.73 10.19 -7.34
C GLU A 14 -8.30 11.36 -6.46
N ALA A 15 -7.36 11.18 -5.53
CA ALA A 15 -6.87 12.27 -4.70
C ALA A 15 -6.25 13.41 -5.52
N LEU A 16 -5.55 13.07 -6.62
CA LEU A 16 -4.97 14.05 -7.55
C LEU A 16 -6.00 14.85 -8.34
N LYS A 17 -7.27 14.43 -8.38
CA LYS A 17 -8.36 15.23 -8.97
C LYS A 17 -8.83 16.35 -8.04
N ASP A 18 -8.68 16.14 -6.73
CA ASP A 18 -9.09 17.10 -5.71
C ASP A 18 -8.01 18.16 -5.46
N TYR A 19 -6.74 17.76 -5.45
CA TYR A 19 -5.63 18.66 -5.14
C TYR A 19 -4.29 18.14 -5.69
N ASP A 20 -3.32 19.03 -5.89
CA ASP A 20 -1.96 18.67 -6.33
C ASP A 20 -1.11 18.10 -5.17
N TYR A 21 -1.53 16.94 -4.67
CA TYR A 21 -0.79 16.21 -3.65
C TYR A 21 0.55 15.71 -4.19
N ASN A 22 1.62 15.99 -3.45
CA ASN A 22 2.98 15.55 -3.78
C ASN A 22 3.47 14.37 -2.94
N CYS A 23 2.67 13.92 -1.97
CA CYS A 23 2.96 12.81 -1.08
C CYS A 23 1.71 11.98 -0.81
N PHE A 24 1.86 10.66 -0.83
CA PHE A 24 0.78 9.70 -0.61
C PHE A 24 1.16 8.77 0.51
N VAL A 25 0.30 8.68 1.51
CA VAL A 25 0.41 7.71 2.61
C VAL A 25 -0.65 6.64 2.40
N PHE A 26 -0.20 5.38 2.33
CA PHE A 26 -1.04 4.21 2.17
C PHE A 26 -1.09 3.51 3.53
N SER A 27 -2.26 3.48 4.16
CA SER A 27 -2.43 2.97 5.52
C SER A 27 -3.53 1.93 5.58
N ASP A 28 -3.24 0.80 6.22
CA ASP A 28 -4.29 -0.07 6.71
C ASP A 28 -5.10 0.67 7.79
N VAL A 29 -6.43 0.48 7.78
CA VAL A 29 -7.37 1.18 8.66
C VAL A 29 -7.25 0.75 10.14
N ASP A 30 -6.64 -0.41 10.36
CA ASP A 30 -6.49 -1.04 11.67
C ASP A 30 -5.13 -0.73 12.32
N LEU A 31 -4.24 0.05 11.68
CA LEU A 31 -2.93 0.38 12.24
C LEU A 31 -2.87 1.82 12.75
N ILE A 32 -2.63 1.95 14.06
CA ILE A 32 -2.54 3.25 14.73
C ILE A 32 -1.09 3.46 15.22
N PRO A 33 -0.44 4.61 14.88
CA PRO A 33 0.89 4.92 15.40
C PRO A 33 0.84 5.17 16.91
N MET A 34 1.86 4.70 17.62
CA MET A 34 1.96 4.87 19.08
C MET A 34 2.80 6.08 19.49
N ASP A 35 3.40 6.78 18.52
CA ASP A 35 4.30 7.91 18.73
C ASP A 35 4.15 8.91 17.57
N ASP A 36 3.89 10.17 17.89
CA ASP A 36 3.62 11.25 16.91
C ASP A 36 4.88 11.73 16.18
N ARG A 37 6.07 11.39 16.70
CA ARG A 37 7.35 11.61 16.01
C ARG A 37 7.47 10.72 14.77
N ASN A 38 6.64 9.68 14.63
CA ASN A 38 6.53 8.89 13.42
C ASN A 38 5.72 9.64 12.35
N THR A 39 6.34 10.63 11.71
CA THR A 39 5.63 11.55 10.81
C THR A 39 5.04 10.88 9.57
N TYR A 40 3.75 11.11 9.30
CA TYR A 40 3.01 10.59 8.14
C TYR A 40 3.25 11.47 6.89
N ARG A 41 4.47 11.38 6.35
CA ARG A 41 4.90 12.13 5.17
C ARG A 41 5.98 11.40 4.39
N CYS A 42 6.32 11.94 3.24
CA CYS A 42 7.30 11.38 2.32
C CYS A 42 8.71 11.88 2.59
N PHE A 43 9.69 11.13 2.10
CA PHE A 43 11.12 11.39 2.24
C PHE A 43 11.82 11.17 0.88
N SER A 44 13.13 11.43 0.82
CA SER A 44 13.95 11.20 -0.39
C SER A 44 13.90 9.76 -0.89
N GLN A 45 13.66 8.81 0.01
CA GLN A 45 13.47 7.39 -0.26
C GLN A 45 12.06 6.94 0.19
N PRO A 46 11.46 5.93 -0.46
CA PRO A 46 10.19 5.34 -0.05
C PRO A 46 10.19 5.00 1.44
N ARG A 47 9.13 5.39 2.14
CA ARG A 47 9.08 5.31 3.60
C ARG A 47 8.19 4.15 4.05
N HIS A 48 8.75 3.24 4.83
CA HIS A 48 7.95 2.29 5.61
C HIS A 48 7.74 2.86 7.01
N ILE A 49 6.48 3.08 7.41
CA ILE A 49 6.07 3.79 8.63
C ILE A 49 5.80 2.80 9.78
N SER A 50 5.09 1.70 9.52
CA SER A 50 4.68 0.71 10.53
C SER A 50 5.73 -0.38 10.79
N VAL A 51 6.93 0.02 11.19
CA VAL A 51 8.08 -0.89 11.27
C VAL A 51 8.08 -1.85 12.46
N ALA A 52 7.33 -1.53 13.52
CA ALA A 52 7.24 -2.33 14.74
C ALA A 52 5.78 -2.48 15.18
N MET A 53 5.08 -3.49 14.66
CA MET A 53 3.68 -3.74 15.02
C MET A 53 3.56 -4.68 16.22
N ASP A 54 2.61 -4.39 17.12
CA ASP A 54 2.33 -5.22 18.30
C ASP A 54 1.98 -6.67 17.94
N LYS A 55 1.24 -6.90 16.84
CA LYS A 55 0.91 -8.24 16.33
C LYS A 55 2.12 -9.11 15.98
N PHE A 56 3.28 -8.48 15.74
CA PHE A 56 4.55 -9.14 15.46
C PHE A 56 5.55 -8.96 16.61
N GLY A 57 5.08 -8.68 17.82
CA GLY A 57 5.95 -8.48 18.99
C GLY A 57 6.87 -7.26 18.85
N PHE A 58 6.40 -6.20 18.19
CA PHE A 58 7.16 -4.97 17.91
C PHE A 58 8.47 -5.21 17.14
N SER A 59 8.53 -6.29 16.36
CA SER A 59 9.66 -6.63 15.52
C SER A 59 9.27 -6.60 14.05
N LEU A 60 10.21 -6.21 13.18
CA LEU A 60 10.02 -6.24 11.75
C LEU A 60 10.03 -7.71 11.28
N PRO A 61 9.00 -8.19 10.55
CA PRO A 61 8.92 -9.61 10.16
C PRO A 61 10.13 -10.09 9.35
N TYR A 62 10.60 -9.27 8.41
CA TYR A 62 11.80 -9.47 7.60
C TYR A 62 12.23 -8.13 6.99
N VAL A 63 13.51 -8.01 6.59
CA VAL A 63 14.10 -6.70 6.21
C VAL A 63 13.44 -6.07 4.98
N GLN A 64 12.87 -6.88 4.08
CA GLN A 64 12.15 -6.44 2.89
C GLN A 64 10.69 -6.05 3.16
N TYR A 65 10.17 -6.30 4.37
CA TYR A 65 8.76 -6.07 4.67
C TYR A 65 8.36 -4.59 4.51
N PHE A 66 7.30 -4.37 3.73
CA PHE A 66 6.79 -3.05 3.34
C PHE A 66 5.27 -2.89 3.53
N GLY A 67 4.63 -3.84 4.24
CA GLY A 67 3.19 -3.81 4.50
C GLY A 67 2.78 -2.93 5.69
N GLY A 68 1.47 -2.78 5.87
CA GLY A 68 0.89 -1.93 6.91
C GLY A 68 0.70 -0.49 6.46
N VAL A 69 1.66 0.37 6.83
CA VAL A 69 1.65 1.81 6.53
C VAL A 69 2.94 2.21 5.81
N SER A 70 2.80 2.78 4.62
CA SER A 70 3.91 3.28 3.81
C SER A 70 3.62 4.64 3.21
N ALA A 71 4.67 5.38 2.82
CA ALA A 71 4.53 6.65 2.13
C ALA A 71 5.49 6.77 0.94
N LEU A 72 4.94 7.21 -0.20
CA LEU A 72 5.67 7.45 -1.43
C LEU A 72 5.32 8.85 -1.94
N SER A 73 6.34 9.59 -2.36
CA SER A 73 6.13 10.81 -3.13
C SER A 73 5.45 10.51 -4.46
N LYS A 74 4.79 11.53 -5.05
CA LYS A 74 4.21 11.43 -6.41
C LYS A 74 5.23 10.86 -7.40
N GLN A 75 6.47 11.35 -7.36
CA GLN A 75 7.55 10.89 -8.22
C GLN A 75 7.90 9.42 -7.99
N GLN A 76 8.13 9.00 -6.74
CA GLN A 76 8.47 7.60 -6.41
C GLN A 76 7.37 6.64 -6.87
N PHE A 77 6.10 7.00 -6.64
CA PHE A 77 4.95 6.19 -7.03
C PHE A 77 4.82 6.06 -8.56
N LEU A 78 4.97 7.17 -9.29
CA LEU A 78 4.94 7.16 -10.76
C LEU A 78 6.12 6.37 -11.36
N THR A 79 7.32 6.49 -10.79
CA THR A 79 8.53 5.79 -11.27
C THR A 79 8.38 4.26 -11.27
N ILE A 80 7.60 3.70 -10.34
CA ILE A 80 7.31 2.26 -10.27
C ILE A 80 6.05 1.82 -11.03
N ASN A 81 5.40 2.73 -11.78
CA ASN A 81 4.09 2.50 -12.39
C ASN A 81 3.00 2.17 -11.35
N GLY A 82 3.06 2.77 -10.16
CA GLY A 82 2.19 2.43 -9.03
C GLY A 82 2.30 0.97 -8.59
N PHE A 83 1.21 0.48 -7.98
CA PHE A 83 1.13 -0.86 -7.38
C PHE A 83 0.50 -1.88 -8.34
N PRO A 84 0.70 -3.20 -8.15
CA PRO A 84 0.07 -4.20 -9.01
C PRO A 84 -1.45 -4.22 -8.85
N ASN A 85 -2.21 -4.41 -9.94
CA ASN A 85 -3.67 -4.51 -9.89
C ASN A 85 -4.17 -5.95 -9.82
N ASN A 86 -3.30 -6.94 -10.01
CA ASN A 86 -3.68 -8.34 -10.18
C ASN A 86 -3.55 -9.21 -8.91
N TYR A 87 -3.27 -8.60 -7.75
CA TYR A 87 -3.28 -9.28 -6.44
C TYR A 87 -4.69 -9.30 -5.85
N TRP A 88 -5.44 -10.36 -6.16
CA TRP A 88 -6.76 -10.60 -5.60
C TRP A 88 -6.68 -11.59 -4.43
N GLY A 89 -7.15 -11.16 -3.27
CA GLY A 89 -7.00 -11.89 -2.01
C GLY A 89 -5.82 -11.38 -1.18
N TRP A 90 -5.48 -12.13 -0.12
CA TRP A 90 -4.49 -11.73 0.87
C TRP A 90 -3.06 -12.13 0.48
N GLY A 91 -2.16 -11.16 0.48
CA GLY A 91 -0.72 -11.35 0.60
C GLY A 91 0.07 -11.29 -0.71
N GLY A 92 1.32 -10.81 -0.58
CA GLY A 92 2.36 -10.74 -1.59
C GLY A 92 2.41 -9.43 -2.38
N GLU A 93 1.36 -8.61 -2.33
CA GLU A 93 1.34 -7.33 -3.04
C GLU A 93 2.35 -6.34 -2.44
N ASP A 94 2.54 -6.35 -1.12
CA ASP A 94 3.53 -5.50 -0.45
C ASP A 94 4.97 -5.89 -0.82
N ASP A 95 5.23 -7.18 -1.03
CA ASP A 95 6.53 -7.70 -1.47
C ASP A 95 6.80 -7.34 -2.94
N ASP A 96 5.77 -7.38 -3.79
CA ASP A 96 5.84 -6.88 -5.18
C ASP A 96 6.17 -5.38 -5.20
N ILE A 97 5.50 -4.59 -4.38
CA ILE A 97 5.77 -3.15 -4.24
C ILE A 97 7.22 -2.92 -3.80
N PHE A 98 7.71 -3.65 -2.81
CA PHE A 98 9.11 -3.59 -2.40
C PHE A 98 10.05 -3.91 -3.57
N ASN A 99 9.80 -4.99 -4.31
CA ASN A 99 10.60 -5.38 -5.47
C ASN A 99 10.64 -4.28 -6.54
N ARG A 100 9.49 -3.68 -6.86
CA ARG A 100 9.40 -2.56 -7.81
C ARG A 100 10.26 -1.38 -7.39
N LEU A 101 10.24 -1.03 -6.10
CA LEU A 101 11.04 0.06 -5.55
C LEU A 101 12.54 -0.22 -5.72
N VAL A 102 12.98 -1.43 -5.36
CA VAL A 102 14.38 -1.86 -5.49
C VAL A 102 14.82 -1.94 -6.96
N PHE A 103 13.98 -2.44 -7.86
CA PHE A 103 14.27 -2.46 -9.30
C PHE A 103 14.40 -1.07 -9.93
N LYS A 104 13.84 -0.04 -9.29
CA LYS A 104 14.03 1.37 -9.68
C LYS A 104 15.15 2.05 -8.90
N GLY A 105 16.01 1.29 -8.22
CA GLY A 105 17.20 1.79 -7.53
C GLY A 105 16.91 2.52 -6.22
N MET A 106 15.69 2.39 -5.68
CA MET A 106 15.32 2.99 -4.40
C MET A 106 15.63 2.05 -3.23
N SER A 107 15.88 2.64 -2.07
CA SER A 107 16.05 1.94 -0.79
C SER A 107 14.92 2.30 0.16
N ILE A 108 14.63 1.46 1.15
CA ILE A 108 13.52 1.74 2.08
C ILE A 108 14.02 2.58 3.27
N SER A 109 13.45 3.76 3.44
CA SER A 109 13.60 4.59 4.63
C SER A 109 12.67 4.09 5.74
N ARG A 110 13.16 4.08 6.99
CA ARG A 110 12.42 3.66 8.18
C ARG A 110 12.63 4.60 9.37
N PRO A 111 11.63 4.83 10.24
CA PRO A 111 11.85 5.46 11.53
C PRO A 111 12.71 4.55 12.43
N ASN A 112 13.25 5.12 13.50
CA ASN A 112 13.77 4.30 14.60
C ASN A 112 12.65 3.39 15.12
N ALA A 113 12.95 2.13 15.43
CA ALA A 113 11.96 1.13 15.84
C ALA A 113 11.17 1.49 17.11
N VAL A 114 11.71 2.33 18.00
CA VAL A 114 11.00 2.83 19.18
C VAL A 114 9.89 3.80 18.78
N VAL A 115 10.21 4.73 17.88
CA VAL A 115 9.26 5.71 17.32
C VAL A 115 8.28 5.04 16.35
N GLY A 116 8.75 4.04 15.62
CA GLY A 116 7.99 3.31 14.60
C GLY A 116 6.99 2.28 15.11
N LYS A 117 6.62 2.34 16.39
CA LYS A 117 5.65 1.40 16.98
C LYS A 117 4.24 1.69 16.52
N CYS A 118 3.52 0.64 16.15
CA CYS A 118 2.11 0.68 15.76
C CYS A 118 1.31 -0.39 16.52
N ARG A 119 0.05 -0.08 16.80
CA ARG A 119 -0.91 -1.00 17.39
C ARG A 119 -1.97 -1.38 16.37
N MET A 120 -2.24 -2.68 16.24
CA MET A 120 -3.32 -3.20 15.41
C MET A 120 -4.64 -3.22 16.18
N ILE A 121 -5.69 -2.65 15.61
CA ILE A 121 -7.07 -2.84 16.07
C ILE A 121 -7.43 -4.29 15.80
N ARG A 122 -7.74 -5.04 16.86
CA ARG A 122 -7.98 -6.49 16.74
C ARG A 122 -9.27 -6.76 15.98
N HIS A 123 -9.20 -7.64 14.99
CA HIS A 123 -10.36 -8.18 14.28
C HIS A 123 -10.13 -9.65 13.93
N SER A 124 -11.22 -10.40 13.76
CA SER A 124 -11.15 -11.75 13.18
C SER A 124 -10.79 -11.67 11.70
N ARG A 125 -10.23 -12.75 11.14
CA ARG A 125 -9.92 -12.80 9.70
C ARG A 125 -11.18 -12.51 8.86
N ASP A 126 -11.06 -11.59 7.92
CA ASP A 126 -12.18 -11.20 7.06
C ASP A 126 -12.51 -12.29 6.04
N LYS A 127 -13.79 -12.70 5.99
CA LYS A 127 -14.30 -13.78 5.11
C LYS A 127 -14.04 -13.58 3.61
N LYS A 128 -13.65 -12.38 3.18
CA LYS A 128 -13.39 -12.03 1.76
C LYS A 128 -11.89 -11.86 1.45
N ASN A 129 -11.01 -12.21 2.39
CA ASN A 129 -9.56 -12.02 2.33
C ASN A 129 -8.81 -13.36 2.44
N GLU A 130 -9.25 -14.32 1.63
CA GLU A 130 -8.58 -15.62 1.51
C GLU A 130 -7.15 -15.45 0.97
N PRO A 131 -6.19 -16.29 1.38
CA PRO A 131 -4.82 -16.21 0.86
C PRO A 131 -4.81 -16.25 -0.66
N ASN A 132 -4.08 -15.33 -1.28
CA ASN A 132 -3.83 -15.38 -2.72
C ASN A 132 -2.96 -16.62 -3.02
N PRO A 133 -3.45 -17.61 -3.78
CA PRO A 133 -2.70 -18.83 -4.08
C PRO A 133 -1.50 -18.56 -5.01
N GLN A 134 -1.53 -17.46 -5.76
CA GLN A 134 -0.51 -17.10 -6.75
C GLN A 134 0.54 -16.12 -6.20
N ARG A 135 0.50 -15.79 -4.90
CA ARG A 135 1.34 -14.70 -4.32
C ARG A 135 2.84 -14.89 -4.59
N PHE A 136 3.38 -16.09 -4.41
CA PHE A 136 4.81 -16.35 -4.56
C PHE A 136 5.24 -16.29 -6.03
N ASP A 137 4.40 -16.84 -6.92
CA ASP A 137 4.61 -16.78 -8.35
C ASP A 137 4.63 -15.33 -8.84
N ARG A 138 3.66 -14.52 -8.41
CA ARG A 138 3.60 -13.10 -8.81
C ARG A 138 4.79 -12.28 -8.30
N ILE A 139 5.26 -12.54 -7.08
CA ILE A 139 6.48 -11.90 -6.52
C ILE A 139 7.71 -12.25 -7.38
N ALA A 140 7.85 -13.49 -7.82
CA ALA A 140 8.97 -13.91 -8.66
C ALA A 140 8.96 -13.19 -10.03
N HIS A 141 7.77 -12.89 -10.55
CA HIS A 141 7.58 -12.26 -11.86
C HIS A 141 7.34 -10.74 -11.78
N THR A 142 7.64 -10.08 -10.65
CA THR A 142 7.49 -8.62 -10.53
C THR A 142 8.27 -7.85 -11.61
N LYS A 143 9.50 -8.28 -11.91
CA LYS A 143 10.36 -7.60 -12.90
C LYS A 143 9.73 -7.59 -14.30
N GLU A 144 9.03 -8.66 -14.66
CA GLU A 144 8.39 -8.85 -15.96
C GLU A 144 7.07 -8.08 -16.05
N THR A 145 6.32 -8.04 -14.94
CA THR A 145 4.96 -7.52 -14.92
C THR A 145 4.86 -6.05 -14.50
N MET A 146 5.85 -5.48 -13.80
CA MET A 146 5.71 -4.13 -13.22
C MET A 146 5.44 -3.01 -14.25
N LEU A 147 5.89 -3.19 -15.49
CA LEU A 147 5.69 -2.22 -16.56
C LEU A 147 4.34 -2.39 -17.28
N SER A 148 3.70 -3.55 -17.17
CA SER A 148 2.41 -3.87 -17.82
C SER A 148 1.23 -3.93 -16.85
N ASP A 149 1.49 -4.15 -15.56
CA ASP A 149 0.50 -4.12 -14.48
C ASP A 149 0.78 -3.02 -13.47
N GLY A 150 -0.04 -1.98 -13.47
CA GLY A 150 0.11 -0.82 -12.60
C GLY A 150 -0.86 0.32 -12.93
N LEU A 151 -0.44 1.56 -12.78
CA LEU A 151 -1.26 2.72 -13.11
C LEU A 151 -1.72 2.72 -14.58
N ASN A 152 -0.87 2.26 -15.49
CA ASN A 152 -1.21 2.17 -16.91
C ASN A 152 -2.33 1.17 -17.23
N SER A 153 -2.50 0.12 -16.44
CA SER A 153 -3.55 -0.90 -16.60
C SER A 153 -4.71 -0.73 -15.62
N LEU A 154 -4.72 0.35 -14.83
CA LEU A 154 -5.71 0.58 -13.79
C LEU A 154 -7.11 0.85 -14.38
N THR A 155 -8.01 -0.12 -14.21
CA THR A 155 -9.43 -0.05 -14.59
C THR A 155 -10.35 -0.08 -13.37
N TYR A 156 -11.30 0.84 -13.31
CA TYR A 156 -12.32 0.93 -12.27
C TYR A 156 -13.43 1.90 -12.69
N LYS A 157 -14.56 1.85 -11.98
CA LYS A 157 -15.65 2.84 -12.09
C LYS A 157 -15.94 3.43 -10.72
N VAL A 158 -15.96 4.75 -10.61
CA VAL A 158 -16.46 5.44 -9.41
C VAL A 158 -17.97 5.30 -9.38
N LEU A 159 -18.50 4.75 -8.29
CA LEU A 159 -19.94 4.56 -8.08
C LEU A 159 -20.53 5.71 -7.26
N ASP A 160 -19.78 6.17 -6.25
CA ASP A 160 -20.22 7.23 -5.34
C ASP A 160 -19.03 7.95 -4.69
N VAL A 161 -19.23 9.23 -4.35
CA VAL A 161 -18.26 10.07 -3.64
C VAL A 161 -18.95 10.84 -2.52
N GLU A 162 -18.64 10.48 -1.28
CA GLU A 162 -19.21 11.08 -0.08
C GLU A 162 -18.17 11.95 0.63
N ARG A 163 -18.37 13.28 0.67
CA ARG A 163 -17.51 14.21 1.40
C ARG A 163 -18.05 14.39 2.82
N ASN A 164 -17.46 13.69 3.78
CA ASN A 164 -17.81 13.76 5.20
C ASN A 164 -16.94 14.79 5.93
N PRO A 165 -17.32 15.24 7.14
CA PRO A 165 -16.55 16.23 7.89
C PRO A 165 -15.09 15.85 8.16
N LEU A 166 -14.77 14.55 8.26
CA LEU A 166 -13.44 14.04 8.64
C LEU A 166 -12.73 13.23 7.54
N TYR A 167 -13.41 12.87 6.46
CA TYR A 167 -12.85 12.07 5.37
C TYR A 167 -13.70 12.15 4.10
N THR A 168 -13.09 11.90 2.95
CA THR A 168 -13.82 11.62 1.70
C THR A 168 -13.84 10.12 1.47
N LYS A 169 -15.02 9.54 1.25
CA LYS A 169 -15.17 8.14 0.89
C LYS A 169 -15.50 8.02 -0.59
N ILE A 170 -14.73 7.20 -1.29
CA ILE A 170 -14.92 6.92 -2.71
C ILE A 170 -15.30 5.44 -2.82
N THR A 171 -16.53 5.19 -3.23
CA THR A 171 -17.00 3.82 -3.50
C THR A 171 -16.74 3.51 -4.97
N VAL A 172 -16.04 2.40 -5.23
CA VAL A 172 -15.62 2.02 -6.58
C VAL A 172 -15.96 0.58 -6.93
N ASP A 173 -16.28 0.36 -8.19
CA ASP A 173 -16.27 -0.96 -8.82
C ASP A 173 -14.87 -1.22 -9.40
N VAL A 174 -14.20 -2.24 -8.88
CA VAL A 174 -12.84 -2.64 -9.28
C VAL A 174 -12.84 -3.83 -10.26
N GLY A 175 -14.01 -4.31 -10.67
CA GLY A 175 -14.19 -5.53 -11.45
C GLY A 175 -13.92 -6.81 -10.66
N THR A 176 -13.72 -7.89 -11.39
CA THR A 176 -13.39 -9.23 -10.86
C THR A 176 -12.01 -9.65 -11.33
N PRO A 177 -11.38 -10.67 -10.70
CA PRO A 177 -10.22 -11.33 -11.27
C PRO A 177 -10.54 -11.82 -12.67
N SER A 178 -9.61 -11.59 -13.58
CA SER A 178 -9.61 -12.15 -14.94
C SER A 178 -9.03 -13.55 -14.95
#